data_AF-A0AAW5RAJ1-F1
#
_entry.id   AF-A0AAW5RAJ1-F1
#
_cell.length_a   1.000
_cell.length_b   1.000
_cell.length_c   1.000
_cell.angle_alpha   90.00
_cell.angle_beta   90.00
_cell.angle_gamma   90.00
#
_symmetry.space_group_name_H-M   'P 1'
#
loop_
_entity.id
_entity.type
_entity.pdbx_description
1 polymer ?
#
loop_
_entity_poly.entity_id
_entity_poly.type
_entity_poly.pdbx_seq_one_letter_code
_entity_poly.pdbx_strand_id
1 'polypeptide(L)'
;MGFWGSVGSAISSACSSIGSAIGSACSSIMGGISSVISNAGSLFSALAVVIPITGALGKVVAALDIIGKILGVQEPDEDTDDIGDRAIQAQEAGISPENYATYQEYSAAIKSFELDPKRSAEISDLDKKLAGIATQAWAYEEKFGVDGVGLLTKTVESPDYFTGDRLASFLDKVENISDVVQYFDGKLSSNERNAVEAKLVEAEKTINPEKTNADIYKELDTYRHE
;
A
#
# COMPACT_ATOMS: atom_id res chain seq x y z
N MET A 1 12.86 -10.09 -45.15
CA MET A 1 12.12 -8.83 -45.35
C MET A 1 10.66 -9.17 -45.12
N GLY A 2 9.97 -8.82 -44.04
CA GLY A 2 10.16 -7.92 -42.93
C GLY A 2 8.77 -7.88 -42.29
N PHE A 3 8.55 -8.70 -41.26
CA PHE A 3 7.26 -8.82 -40.58
C PHE A 3 7.27 -7.81 -39.44
N TRP A 4 6.92 -6.57 -39.75
CA TRP A 4 6.75 -5.49 -38.79
C TRP A 4 5.35 -4.92 -38.95
N GLY A 5 4.61 -4.84 -37.84
CA GLY A 5 3.40 -4.01 -37.76
C GLY A 5 2.39 -4.47 -36.73
N SER A 6 2.34 -3.76 -35.60
CA SER A 6 1.25 -3.71 -34.62
C SER A 6 1.31 -4.64 -33.41
N VAL A 7 2.39 -4.54 -32.62
CA VAL A 7 2.26 -4.52 -31.15
C VAL A 7 2.17 -3.04 -30.78
N GLY A 8 0.93 -2.55 -30.67
CA GLY A 8 0.64 -1.16 -30.37
C GLY A 8 1.10 -0.79 -28.96
N SER A 9 1.82 0.31 -28.87
CA SER A 9 2.24 1.00 -27.66
C SER A 9 1.02 1.42 -26.84
N ALA A 10 0.79 0.82 -25.67
CA ALA A 10 -0.10 1.38 -24.65
C ALA A 10 0.29 0.82 -23.27
N ILE A 11 0.39 1.73 -22.30
CA ILE A 11 0.86 1.60 -20.90
C ILE A 11 2.38 1.74 -20.74
N SER A 12 2.78 3.00 -20.65
CA SER A 12 4.14 3.53 -20.52
C SER A 12 4.73 3.27 -19.14
N SER A 13 5.91 2.64 -19.10
CA SER A 13 7.07 3.03 -18.26
C SER A 13 6.95 3.06 -16.72
N ALA A 14 6.33 2.08 -16.09
CA ALA A 14 6.61 1.73 -14.68
C ALA A 14 6.97 0.25 -14.44
N CYS A 15 6.75 -0.63 -15.43
CA CYS A 15 6.93 -2.09 -15.28
C CYS A 15 8.29 -2.65 -15.77
N SER A 16 9.22 -1.83 -16.26
CA SER A 16 10.33 -2.32 -17.08
C SER A 16 11.47 -3.07 -16.36
N SER A 17 11.44 -3.28 -15.03
CA SER A 17 12.52 -3.99 -14.33
C SER A 17 12.12 -4.94 -13.19
N ILE A 18 10.83 -5.24 -13.02
CA ILE A 18 10.33 -6.31 -12.10
C ILE A 18 9.89 -7.55 -12.91
N GLY A 19 10.30 -7.62 -14.17
CA GLY A 19 9.67 -8.39 -15.25
C GLY A 19 9.92 -9.91 -15.26
N SER A 20 9.98 -10.59 -14.12
CA SER A 20 9.99 -12.07 -14.12
C SER A 20 9.26 -12.73 -12.95
N ALA A 21 9.00 -12.00 -11.85
CA ALA A 21 8.36 -12.57 -10.66
C ALA A 21 6.87 -12.22 -10.54
N ILE A 22 6.43 -11.11 -11.14
CA ILE A 22 5.02 -10.69 -11.12
C ILE A 22 4.26 -11.36 -12.25
N GLY A 23 3.14 -12.01 -11.94
CA GLY A 23 2.25 -12.63 -12.90
C GLY A 23 1.53 -11.62 -13.80
N SER A 24 1.11 -12.07 -14.99
CA SER A 24 0.36 -11.23 -15.94
C SER A 24 -0.96 -10.74 -15.35
N ALA A 25 -1.61 -11.55 -14.52
CA ALA A 25 -2.89 -11.22 -13.90
C ALA A 25 -2.74 -10.10 -12.84
N CYS A 26 -1.69 -10.18 -11.99
CA CYS A 26 -1.33 -9.10 -11.08
C CYS A 26 -0.97 -7.80 -11.84
N SER A 27 -0.26 -7.93 -12.95
CA SER A 27 0.12 -6.77 -13.76
C SER A 27 -1.10 -6.05 -14.34
N SER A 28 -2.14 -6.77 -14.76
CA SER A 28 -3.37 -6.15 -15.26
C SER A 28 -4.12 -5.38 -14.19
N ILE A 29 -4.30 -5.95 -13.00
CA ILE A 29 -4.99 -5.25 -11.90
C ILE A 29 -4.19 -4.03 -11.43
N MET A 30 -2.87 -4.14 -11.31
CA MET A 30 -1.99 -3.02 -10.95
C MET A 30 -2.06 -1.89 -11.98
N GLY A 31 -2.19 -2.22 -13.27
CA GLY A 31 -2.44 -1.25 -14.35
C GLY A 31 -3.78 -0.54 -14.23
N GLY A 32 -4.85 -1.28 -13.92
CA GLY A 32 -6.18 -0.72 -13.66
C GLY A 32 -6.17 0.23 -12.47
N ILE A 33 -5.61 -0.21 -11.34
CA ILE A 33 -5.43 0.62 -10.14
C ILE A 33 -4.60 1.88 -10.44
N SER A 34 -3.52 1.75 -11.22
CA SER A 34 -2.69 2.89 -11.61
C SER A 34 -3.45 3.99 -12.35
N SER A 35 -4.58 3.66 -12.98
CA SER A 35 -5.38 4.61 -13.74
C SER A 35 -6.37 5.38 -12.88
N VAL A 36 -6.67 4.90 -11.67
CA VAL A 36 -7.67 5.46 -10.76
C VAL A 36 -7.08 6.14 -9.52
N ILE A 37 -5.79 5.93 -9.24
CA ILE A 37 -5.08 6.58 -8.12
C ILE A 37 -3.95 7.51 -8.61
N SER A 38 -3.75 8.63 -7.93
CA SER A 38 -2.88 9.73 -8.37
C SER A 38 -1.39 9.45 -8.17
N ASN A 39 -1.03 8.68 -7.12
CA ASN A 39 0.36 8.42 -6.72
C ASN A 39 0.78 6.95 -6.81
N ALA A 40 0.21 6.21 -7.77
CA ALA A 40 0.50 4.79 -7.95
C ALA A 40 2.02 4.50 -8.15
N GLY A 41 2.71 5.40 -8.88
CA GLY A 41 4.10 5.22 -9.27
C GLY A 41 5.08 5.10 -8.11
N SER A 42 4.91 5.86 -7.03
CA SER A 42 5.79 5.80 -5.86
C SER A 42 5.60 4.49 -5.09
N LEU A 43 4.34 4.10 -4.86
CA LEU A 43 4.01 2.84 -4.21
C LEU A 43 4.56 1.64 -5.00
N PHE A 44 4.36 1.62 -6.31
CA PHE A 44 4.82 0.54 -7.17
C PHE A 44 6.34 0.46 -7.27
N SER A 45 7.03 1.60 -7.26
CA SER A 45 8.48 1.66 -7.18
C SER A 45 9.00 1.12 -5.84
N ALA A 46 8.33 1.45 -4.73
CA ALA A 46 8.68 0.90 -3.42
C ALA A 46 8.45 -0.62 -3.37
N LEU A 47 7.34 -1.10 -3.93
CA LEU A 47 7.03 -2.53 -4.03
C LEU A 47 8.10 -3.28 -4.83
N ALA A 48 8.58 -2.70 -5.94
CA ALA A 48 9.66 -3.25 -6.75
C ALA A 48 10.92 -3.58 -5.93
N VAL A 49 11.24 -2.74 -4.95
CA VAL A 49 12.43 -2.86 -4.11
C VAL A 49 12.25 -3.95 -3.04
N VAL A 50 11.05 -4.12 -2.50
CA VAL A 50 10.81 -5.11 -1.43
C VAL A 50 10.48 -6.52 -1.92
N ILE A 51 9.98 -6.69 -3.14
CA ILE A 51 9.70 -8.01 -3.72
C ILE A 51 10.86 -9.01 -3.58
N PRO A 52 12.13 -8.66 -3.89
CA PRO A 52 13.25 -9.60 -3.75
C PRO A 52 13.67 -9.85 -2.28
N ILE A 53 13.14 -9.10 -1.31
CA ILE A 53 13.51 -9.21 0.10
C ILE A 53 12.57 -10.20 0.80
N THR A 54 13.10 -11.37 1.14
CA THR A 54 12.35 -12.43 1.81
C THR A 54 11.65 -11.92 3.08
N GLY A 55 10.32 -12.09 3.13
CA GLY A 55 9.50 -11.74 4.30
C GLY A 55 9.14 -10.25 4.42
N ALA A 56 9.73 -9.36 3.64
CA ALA A 56 9.41 -7.92 3.69
C ALA A 56 7.95 -7.67 3.30
N LEU A 57 7.47 -8.29 2.21
CA LEU A 57 6.09 -8.14 1.75
C LEU A 57 5.07 -8.68 2.78
N GLY A 58 5.41 -9.75 3.48
CA GLY A 58 4.55 -10.27 4.56
C GLY A 58 4.42 -9.30 5.73
N LYS A 59 5.49 -8.57 6.07
CA LYS A 59 5.45 -7.51 7.09
C LYS A 59 4.61 -6.32 6.64
N VAL A 60 4.71 -5.93 5.36
CA VAL A 60 3.86 -4.90 4.77
C VAL A 60 2.40 -5.30 4.91
N VAL A 61 2.02 -6.48 4.42
CA VAL A 61 0.65 -7.00 4.49
C VAL A 61 0.13 -6.99 5.92
N ALA A 62 0.91 -7.54 6.87
CA ALA A 62 0.51 -7.55 8.27
C ALA A 62 0.29 -6.14 8.85
N ALA A 63 1.15 -5.18 8.49
CA ALA A 63 0.96 -3.79 8.88
C ALA A 63 -0.33 -3.22 8.27
N LEU A 64 -0.54 -3.43 6.96
CA LEU A 64 -1.72 -2.93 6.24
C LEU A 64 -3.03 -3.52 6.73
N ASP A 65 -3.08 -4.80 7.08
CA ASP A 65 -4.28 -5.42 7.65
C ASP A 65 -4.64 -4.78 9.00
N ILE A 66 -3.64 -4.55 9.85
CA ILE A 66 -3.85 -3.90 11.16
C ILE A 66 -4.37 -2.49 10.97
N ILE A 67 -3.64 -1.65 10.21
CA ILE A 67 -4.03 -0.24 10.04
C ILE A 67 -5.29 -0.11 9.20
N GLY A 68 -5.50 -0.99 8.23
CA GLY A 68 -6.66 -0.99 7.36
C GLY A 68 -7.96 -1.24 8.12
N LYS A 69 -7.91 -2.15 9.09
CA LYS A 69 -9.02 -2.45 10.00
C LYS A 69 -9.27 -1.32 10.99
N ILE A 70 -8.22 -0.75 11.58
CA ILE A 70 -8.33 0.40 12.50
C ILE A 70 -8.95 1.61 11.80
N LEU A 71 -8.48 1.87 10.58
CA LEU A 71 -8.92 3.01 9.78
C LEU A 71 -10.24 2.76 9.06
N GLY A 72 -10.79 1.55 9.11
CA GLY A 72 -12.05 1.18 8.45
C GLY A 72 -12.00 1.30 6.93
N VAL A 73 -10.86 0.99 6.32
CA VAL A 73 -10.71 0.80 4.86
C VAL A 73 -10.77 -0.69 4.48
N GLN A 74 -10.64 -1.57 5.47
CA GLN A 74 -10.73 -3.02 5.35
C GLN A 74 -11.68 -3.56 6.41
N GLU A 75 -12.47 -4.58 6.06
CA GLU A 75 -13.37 -5.24 7.01
C GLU A 75 -12.58 -6.10 8.02
N PRO A 76 -13.10 -6.33 9.25
CA PRO A 76 -12.35 -7.04 10.29
C PRO A 76 -11.92 -8.46 9.91
N ASP A 77 -12.75 -9.16 9.13
CA ASP A 77 -12.57 -10.52 8.64
C ASP A 77 -11.92 -10.60 7.26
N GLU A 78 -11.65 -9.46 6.63
CA GLU A 78 -10.99 -9.38 5.34
C GLU A 78 -9.46 -9.42 5.51
N ASP A 79 -8.76 -10.04 4.57
CA ASP A 79 -7.29 -10.12 4.48
C ASP A 79 -6.85 -9.50 3.15
N THR A 80 -5.71 -8.83 3.15
CA THR A 80 -5.08 -8.29 1.93
C THR A 80 -4.89 -9.36 0.85
N ASP A 81 -4.53 -10.59 1.23
CA ASP A 81 -4.33 -11.69 0.27
C ASP A 81 -5.66 -12.07 -0.42
N ASP A 82 -6.76 -12.09 0.33
CA ASP A 82 -8.10 -12.40 -0.18
C ASP A 82 -8.65 -11.28 -1.07
N ILE A 83 -8.39 -10.01 -0.71
CA ILE A 83 -8.70 -8.85 -1.56
C ILE A 83 -7.99 -9.02 -2.90
N GLY A 84 -6.71 -9.37 -2.88
CA GLY A 84 -5.91 -9.53 -4.09
C GLY A 84 -6.36 -10.68 -4.97
N ASP A 85 -6.68 -11.83 -4.39
CA ASP A 85 -7.22 -12.99 -5.14
C ASP A 85 -8.54 -12.63 -5.84
N ARG A 86 -9.45 -11.98 -5.12
CA ARG A 86 -10.71 -11.47 -5.67
C ARG A 86 -10.48 -10.47 -6.78
N ALA A 87 -9.63 -9.48 -6.56
CA ALA A 87 -9.34 -8.45 -7.56
C ALA A 87 -8.77 -9.04 -8.84
N ILE A 88 -7.85 -10.02 -8.73
CA ILE A 88 -7.26 -10.71 -9.89
C ILE A 88 -8.33 -11.49 -10.66
N GLN A 89 -9.10 -12.35 -10.00
CA GLN A 89 -10.09 -13.18 -10.70
C GLN A 89 -11.25 -12.35 -11.26
N ALA A 90 -11.67 -11.30 -10.53
CA ALA A 90 -12.68 -10.37 -11.00
C ALA A 90 -12.20 -9.63 -12.26
N GLN A 91 -10.94 -9.18 -12.30
CA GLN A 91 -10.32 -8.57 -13.49
C GLN A 91 -10.34 -9.55 -14.68
N GLU A 92 -10.01 -10.83 -14.46
CA GLU A 92 -10.07 -11.86 -15.51
C GLU A 92 -11.49 -12.06 -16.06
N ALA A 93 -12.51 -11.78 -15.25
CA ALA A 93 -13.93 -11.78 -15.63
C ALA A 93 -14.44 -10.43 -16.18
N GLY A 94 -13.57 -9.42 -16.34
CA GLY A 94 -13.91 -8.10 -16.87
C GLY A 94 -14.37 -7.07 -15.83
N ILE A 95 -14.27 -7.38 -14.54
CA ILE A 95 -14.51 -6.45 -13.43
C ILE A 95 -13.19 -5.74 -13.13
N SER A 96 -12.93 -4.68 -13.89
CA SER A 96 -11.69 -3.89 -13.75
C SER A 96 -11.89 -2.61 -12.94
N PRO A 97 -10.88 -2.13 -12.18
CA PRO A 97 -10.96 -0.89 -11.42
C PRO A 97 -11.42 0.32 -12.26
N GLU A 98 -10.90 0.44 -13.49
CA GLU A 98 -11.20 1.53 -14.40
C GLU A 98 -12.67 1.63 -14.84
N ASN A 99 -13.47 0.58 -14.59
CA ASN A 99 -14.90 0.57 -14.90
C ASN A 99 -15.75 1.22 -13.80
N TYR A 100 -15.15 1.61 -12.67
CA TYR A 100 -15.85 2.11 -11.49
C TYR A 100 -15.38 3.52 -11.13
N ALA A 101 -16.30 4.35 -10.64
CA ALA A 101 -15.98 5.73 -10.27
C ALA A 101 -15.40 5.84 -8.86
N THR A 102 -15.75 4.88 -7.99
CA THR A 102 -15.33 4.85 -6.59
C THR A 102 -14.82 3.48 -6.21
N TYR A 103 -13.91 3.44 -5.23
CA TYR A 103 -13.44 2.22 -4.60
C TYR A 103 -14.60 1.43 -3.99
N GLN A 104 -15.60 2.10 -3.42
CA GLN A 104 -16.74 1.42 -2.80
C GLN A 104 -17.53 0.56 -3.82
N GLU A 105 -17.79 1.10 -5.00
CA GLU A 105 -18.47 0.36 -6.07
C GLU A 105 -17.63 -0.81 -6.58
N TYR A 106 -16.32 -0.59 -6.76
CA TYR A 106 -15.39 -1.64 -7.16
C TYR A 106 -15.27 -2.75 -6.11
N SER A 107 -15.10 -2.38 -4.84
CA SER A 107 -15.02 -3.29 -3.69
C SER A 107 -16.28 -4.15 -3.58
N ALA A 108 -17.47 -3.57 -3.74
CA ALA A 108 -18.72 -4.32 -3.77
C ALA A 108 -18.75 -5.32 -4.94
N ALA A 109 -18.29 -4.93 -6.13
CA ALA A 109 -18.25 -5.79 -7.30
C ALA A 109 -17.33 -7.01 -7.09
N ILE A 110 -16.09 -6.81 -6.63
CA ILE A 110 -15.14 -7.91 -6.37
C ILE A 110 -15.57 -8.78 -5.17
N LYS A 111 -16.30 -8.22 -4.20
CA LYS A 111 -16.87 -8.98 -3.07
C LYS A 111 -18.02 -9.88 -3.51
N SER A 112 -18.83 -9.41 -4.46
CA SER A 112 -19.95 -10.18 -5.03
C SER A 112 -19.51 -11.26 -6.03
N PHE A 113 -18.28 -11.19 -6.53
CA PHE A 113 -17.72 -12.16 -7.45
C PHE A 113 -17.46 -13.50 -6.74
N GLU A 114 -17.94 -14.59 -7.33
CA GLU A 114 -17.68 -15.95 -6.84
C GLU A 114 -16.28 -16.41 -7.26
N LEU A 115 -15.40 -16.61 -6.28
CA LEU A 115 -14.05 -17.12 -6.52
C LEU A 115 -14.07 -18.55 -7.06
N ASP A 116 -13.23 -18.85 -8.05
CA ASP A 116 -12.92 -20.22 -8.44
C ASP A 116 -11.76 -20.74 -7.57
N PRO A 117 -11.99 -21.72 -6.67
CA PRO A 117 -10.94 -22.24 -5.80
C PRO A 117 -9.76 -22.85 -6.55
N LYS A 118 -9.98 -23.37 -7.76
CA LYS A 118 -8.89 -23.92 -8.59
C LYS A 118 -8.01 -22.79 -9.09
N ARG A 119 -8.62 -21.68 -9.52
CA ARG A 119 -7.88 -20.51 -9.97
C ARG A 119 -7.13 -19.86 -8.81
N SER A 120 -7.76 -19.76 -7.64
CA SER A 120 -7.11 -19.29 -6.40
C SER A 120 -5.84 -20.08 -6.06
N ALA A 121 -5.79 -21.38 -6.35
CA ALA A 121 -4.61 -22.22 -6.09
C ALA A 121 -3.50 -22.04 -7.14
N GLU A 122 -3.81 -21.50 -8.32
CA GLU A 122 -2.85 -21.22 -9.38
C GLU A 122 -2.23 -19.82 -9.27
N ILE A 123 -2.96 -18.87 -8.67
CA ILE A 123 -2.46 -17.51 -8.43
C ILE A 123 -1.44 -17.58 -7.30
N SER A 124 -0.25 -17.02 -7.54
CA SER A 124 0.83 -17.03 -6.56
C SER A 124 0.51 -16.15 -5.35
N ASP A 125 1.00 -16.51 -4.17
CA ASP A 125 0.86 -15.68 -2.97
C ASP A 125 1.43 -14.27 -3.18
N LEU A 126 2.49 -14.14 -3.99
CA LEU A 126 3.07 -12.86 -4.34
C LEU A 126 2.08 -11.99 -5.14
N ASP A 127 1.43 -12.57 -6.15
CA ASP A 127 0.44 -11.86 -6.97
C ASP A 127 -0.75 -11.42 -6.14
N LYS A 128 -1.25 -12.28 -5.23
CA LYS A 128 -2.32 -11.94 -4.30
C LYS A 128 -1.94 -10.75 -3.42
N LYS A 129 -0.77 -10.79 -2.79
CA LYS A 129 -0.26 -9.71 -1.96
C LYS A 129 -0.18 -8.39 -2.70
N LEU A 130 0.44 -8.40 -3.87
CA LEU A 130 0.64 -7.19 -4.66
C LEU A 130 -0.69 -6.60 -5.16
N ALA A 131 -1.60 -7.46 -5.64
CA ALA A 131 -2.93 -7.03 -6.05
C ALA A 131 -3.76 -6.50 -4.87
N GLY A 132 -3.65 -7.11 -3.69
CA GLY A 132 -4.29 -6.67 -2.46
C GLY A 132 -3.81 -5.28 -2.04
N ILE A 133 -2.49 -5.10 -1.94
CA ILE A 133 -1.87 -3.81 -1.61
C ILE A 133 -2.28 -2.73 -2.61
N ALA A 134 -2.25 -3.03 -3.91
CA ALA A 134 -2.67 -2.09 -4.94
C ALA A 134 -4.16 -1.72 -4.80
N THR A 135 -5.02 -2.71 -4.57
CA THR A 135 -6.47 -2.48 -4.39
C THR A 135 -6.75 -1.63 -3.15
N GLN A 136 -6.07 -1.90 -2.04
CA GLN A 136 -6.17 -1.08 -0.83
C GLN A 136 -5.64 0.35 -1.07
N ALA A 137 -4.62 0.55 -1.91
CA ALA A 137 -4.12 1.89 -2.20
C ALA A 137 -5.21 2.84 -2.72
N TRP A 138 -6.17 2.32 -3.49
CA TRP A 138 -7.33 3.09 -3.90
C TRP A 138 -8.25 3.43 -2.72
N ALA A 139 -8.52 2.48 -1.83
CA ALA A 139 -9.30 2.71 -0.60
C ALA A 139 -8.66 3.81 0.28
N TYR A 140 -7.33 3.76 0.43
CA TYR A 140 -6.57 4.76 1.18
C TYR A 140 -6.58 6.13 0.49
N GLU A 141 -6.45 6.19 -0.83
CA GLU A 141 -6.51 7.46 -1.56
C GLU A 141 -7.88 8.10 -1.48
N GLU A 142 -8.95 7.33 -1.64
CA GLU A 142 -10.31 7.87 -1.59
C GLU A 142 -10.65 8.40 -0.18
N LYS A 143 -10.18 7.73 0.87
CA LYS A 143 -10.48 8.09 2.25
C LYS A 143 -9.57 9.19 2.81
N PHE A 144 -8.30 9.21 2.44
CA PHE A 144 -7.27 10.06 3.05
C PHE A 144 -6.49 10.92 2.06
N GLY A 145 -6.86 10.88 0.77
CA GLY A 145 -6.13 11.54 -0.29
C GLY A 145 -4.76 10.92 -0.54
N VAL A 146 -3.91 11.69 -1.22
CA VAL A 146 -2.55 11.28 -1.59
C VAL A 146 -1.69 10.80 -0.43
N ASP A 147 -1.95 11.29 0.78
CA ASP A 147 -1.22 10.90 1.98
C ASP A 147 -1.61 9.50 2.46
N GLY A 148 -2.82 9.01 2.13
CA GLY A 148 -3.17 7.61 2.34
C GLY A 148 -2.22 6.67 1.59
N VAL A 149 -1.97 6.95 0.30
CA VAL A 149 -0.99 6.22 -0.51
C VAL A 149 0.45 6.47 -0.03
N GLY A 150 0.73 7.69 0.47
CA GLY A 150 2.01 8.03 1.09
C GLY A 150 2.33 7.15 2.30
N LEU A 151 1.33 6.89 3.17
CA LEU A 151 1.47 6.01 4.32
C LEU A 151 1.77 4.56 3.90
N LEU A 152 1.07 4.06 2.88
CA LEU A 152 1.35 2.74 2.30
C LEU A 152 2.76 2.67 1.74
N THR A 153 3.17 3.70 1.00
CA THR A 153 4.51 3.79 0.40
C THR A 153 5.58 3.73 1.48
N LYS A 154 5.45 4.50 2.56
CA LYS A 154 6.40 4.49 3.69
C LYS A 154 6.44 3.12 4.37
N THR A 155 5.29 2.48 4.53
CA THR A 155 5.18 1.12 5.08
C THR A 155 5.95 0.11 4.23
N VAL A 156 5.85 0.24 2.90
CA VAL A 156 6.61 -0.59 1.95
C VAL A 156 8.09 -0.26 1.98
N GLU A 157 8.48 1.02 2.06
CA GLU A 157 9.90 1.42 2.06
C GLU A 157 10.64 0.99 3.34
N SER A 158 9.94 0.87 4.47
CA SER A 158 10.55 0.55 5.76
C SER A 158 9.64 -0.32 6.64
N PRO A 159 9.38 -1.58 6.23
CA PRO A 159 8.40 -2.46 6.89
C PRO A 159 8.82 -2.93 8.29
N ASP A 160 10.12 -2.86 8.60
CA ASP A 160 10.63 -3.12 9.95
C ASP A 160 10.39 -1.95 10.91
N TYR A 161 10.24 -0.74 10.38
CA TYR A 161 9.95 0.44 11.17
C TYR A 161 8.44 0.66 11.24
N PHE A 162 7.77 0.84 10.11
CA PHE A 162 6.34 1.10 10.02
C PHE A 162 5.51 -0.17 10.19
N THR A 163 5.59 -0.77 11.38
CA THR A 163 4.80 -1.94 11.76
C THR A 163 3.35 -1.54 12.08
N GLY A 164 2.43 -2.50 12.03
CA GLY A 164 1.02 -2.25 12.35
C GLY A 164 0.82 -1.65 13.75
N ASP A 165 1.52 -2.15 14.77
CA ASP A 165 1.43 -1.62 16.14
C ASP A 165 1.99 -0.20 16.25
N ARG A 166 3.11 0.09 15.58
CA ARG A 166 3.69 1.43 15.59
C ARG A 166 2.78 2.42 14.88
N LEU A 167 2.29 2.06 13.69
CA LEU A 167 1.36 2.89 12.94
C LEU A 167 0.05 3.09 13.72
N ALA A 168 -0.50 2.05 14.35
CA ALA A 168 -1.66 2.18 15.23
C ALA A 168 -1.39 3.19 16.37
N SER A 169 -0.23 3.10 17.01
CA SER A 169 0.18 4.04 18.07
C SER A 169 0.32 5.47 17.54
N PHE A 170 0.89 5.66 16.34
CA PHE A 170 0.98 6.97 15.70
C PHE A 170 -0.41 7.55 15.45
N LEU A 171 -1.30 6.76 14.86
CA LEU A 171 -2.65 7.16 14.50
C LEU A 171 -3.58 7.39 15.70
N ASP A 172 -3.27 6.82 16.86
CA ASP A 172 -3.94 7.13 18.13
C ASP A 172 -3.55 8.52 18.68
N LYS A 173 -2.31 8.97 18.42
CA LYS A 173 -1.77 10.22 18.97
C LYS A 173 -1.87 11.41 18.05
N VAL A 174 -1.69 11.20 16.74
CA VAL A 174 -1.77 12.25 15.72
C VAL A 174 -3.22 12.50 15.31
N GLU A 175 -3.51 13.73 14.87
CA GLU A 175 -4.88 14.09 14.48
C GLU A 175 -5.22 13.58 13.08
N ASN A 176 -4.24 13.57 12.16
CA ASN A 176 -4.43 13.13 10.78
C ASN A 176 -3.28 12.26 10.30
N ILE A 177 -3.59 11.28 9.43
CA ILE A 177 -2.57 10.47 8.72
C ILE A 177 -1.60 11.38 7.95
N SER A 178 -2.11 12.45 7.36
CA SER A 178 -1.32 13.43 6.62
C SER A 178 -0.19 14.03 7.47
N ASP A 179 -0.40 14.26 8.76
CA ASP A 179 0.64 14.81 9.65
C ASP A 179 1.81 13.83 9.80
N VAL A 180 1.52 12.53 9.91
CA VAL A 180 2.55 11.48 9.99
C VAL A 180 3.35 11.44 8.69
N VAL A 181 2.67 11.40 7.55
CA VAL A 181 3.32 11.29 6.24
C VAL A 181 4.15 12.54 5.95
N GLN A 182 3.58 13.74 6.14
CA GLN A 182 4.30 15.00 5.93
C GLN A 182 5.48 15.18 6.89
N TYR A 183 5.39 14.66 8.12
CA TYR A 183 6.52 14.64 9.05
C TYR A 183 7.69 13.84 8.48
N PHE A 184 7.44 12.60 8.05
CA PHE A 184 8.48 11.72 7.49
C PHE A 184 8.94 12.13 6.09
N ASP A 185 8.12 12.89 5.35
CA ASP A 185 8.51 13.51 4.08
C ASP A 185 9.24 14.85 4.26
N GLY A 186 9.42 15.34 5.49
CA GLY A 186 10.09 16.62 5.75
C GLY A 186 9.31 17.86 5.29
N LYS A 187 8.02 17.72 4.98
CA LYS A 187 7.18 18.78 4.37
C LYS A 187 6.57 19.75 5.38
N LEU A 188 6.56 19.40 6.67
CA LEU A 188 6.02 20.25 7.73
C LEU A 188 6.91 21.46 8.02
N SER A 189 6.29 22.61 8.32
CA SER A 189 6.99 23.78 8.87
C SER A 189 7.61 23.45 10.22
N SER A 190 8.58 24.24 10.68
CA SER A 190 9.26 23.98 11.96
C SER A 190 8.30 23.89 13.15
N ASN A 191 7.23 24.69 13.17
CA ASN A 191 6.27 24.69 14.27
C ASN A 191 5.37 23.44 14.24
N GLU A 192 4.84 23.09 13.06
CA GLU A 192 4.01 21.89 12.88
C GLU A 192 4.83 20.63 13.14
N ARG A 193 6.05 20.58 12.62
CA ARG A 193 6.99 19.48 12.84
C ARG A 193 7.21 19.22 14.32
N ASN A 194 7.52 20.24 15.11
CA ASN A 194 7.76 20.07 16.55
C ASN A 194 6.51 19.55 17.27
N ALA A 195 5.32 19.99 16.86
CA ALA A 195 4.07 19.52 17.44
C ALA A 195 3.78 18.05 17.10
N VAL A 196 3.99 17.65 15.84
CA VAL A 196 3.81 16.26 15.38
C VAL A 196 4.88 15.35 15.99
N GLU A 197 6.14 15.78 16.01
CA GLU A 197 7.25 15.04 16.60
C GLU A 197 7.00 14.71 18.08
N ALA A 198 6.48 15.67 18.86
CA ALA A 198 6.13 15.43 20.26
C ALA A 198 5.07 14.31 20.41
N LYS A 199 4.07 14.27 19.53
CA LYS A 199 3.04 13.22 19.50
C LYS A 199 3.63 11.87 19.07
N LEU A 200 4.52 11.84 18.09
CA LEU A 200 5.22 10.63 17.67
C LEU A 200 6.12 10.08 18.77
N VAL A 201 6.79 10.94 19.53
CA VAL A 201 7.58 10.53 20.71
C VAL A 201 6.69 9.91 21.78
N GLU A 202 5.51 10.48 22.05
CA GLU A 202 4.54 9.90 22.99
C GLU A 202 4.04 8.53 22.51
N ALA A 203 3.76 8.40 21.21
CA ALA A 203 3.36 7.15 20.59
C ALA A 203 4.46 6.07 20.70
N GLU A 204 5.72 6.42 20.43
CA GLU A 204 6.87 5.51 20.59
C GLU A 204 7.04 5.07 22.04
N LYS A 205 6.83 5.96 23.01
CA LYS A 205 6.88 5.60 24.43
C LYS A 205 5.75 4.68 24.87
N THR A 206 4.62 4.71 24.17
CA THR A 206 3.50 3.79 24.46
C THR A 206 3.89 2.36 24.10
N ILE A 207 4.61 2.16 23.00
CA ILE A 207 5.06 0.83 22.54
C ILE A 207 6.42 0.43 23.15
N ASN A 208 7.27 1.39 23.50
CA ASN A 208 8.62 1.16 24.04
C ASN A 208 8.91 2.12 25.22
N PRO A 209 8.34 1.88 26.42
CA PRO A 209 8.48 2.80 27.56
C PRO A 209 9.91 3.02 28.04
N GLU A 210 10.79 2.04 27.81
CA GLU A 210 12.20 2.05 28.23
C GLU A 210 13.12 2.84 27.27
N LYS A 211 12.64 3.17 26.06
CA LYS A 211 13.45 3.96 25.11
C LYS A 211 13.62 5.39 25.60
N THR A 212 14.84 5.91 25.52
CA THR A 212 15.10 7.31 25.86
C THR A 212 14.53 8.23 24.77
N ASN A 213 14.18 9.47 25.12
CA ASN A 213 13.74 10.45 24.13
C ASN A 213 14.81 10.65 23.04
N ALA A 214 16.09 10.69 23.41
CA ALA A 214 17.18 10.90 22.46
C ALA A 214 17.26 9.78 21.42
N ASP A 215 17.05 8.53 21.83
CA ASP A 215 17.01 7.40 20.91
C ASP A 215 15.79 7.46 19.98
N ILE A 216 14.63 7.86 20.51
CA ILE A 216 13.40 8.03 19.73
C ILE A 216 13.58 9.14 18.68
N TYR A 217 14.09 10.31 19.05
CA TYR A 217 14.35 11.40 18.10
C TYR A 217 15.31 10.96 16.99
N LYS A 218 16.39 10.26 17.35
CA LYS A 218 17.34 9.72 16.37
C LYS A 218 16.69 8.73 15.41
N GLU A 219 15.79 7.88 15.90
CA GLU A 219 15.05 6.92 15.08
C GLU A 219 14.10 7.67 14.13
N LEU A 220 13.32 8.63 14.63
CA LEU A 220 12.43 9.47 13.83
C LEU A 220 13.20 10.24 12.74
N ASP A 221 14.36 10.81 13.06
CA ASP A 221 15.24 11.48 12.10
C ASP A 221 15.79 10.52 11.04
N THR A 222 16.06 9.25 11.40
CA THR A 222 16.58 8.23 10.46
C THR A 222 15.58 7.90 9.35
N TYR A 223 14.29 7.91 9.67
CA TYR A 223 13.21 7.61 8.72
C TYR A 223 12.58 8.86 8.09
N ARG A 224 13.04 10.05 8.47
CA ARG A 224 12.63 11.30 7.83
C ARG A 224 13.48 11.55 6.60
N HIS A 225 12.84 11.73 5.44
CA HIS A 225 13.50 12.21 4.24
C HIS A 225 13.56 13.74 4.29
N GLU A 226 14.76 14.29 4.08
CA GLU A 226 14.99 15.75 3.95
C GLU A 226 15.06 16.18 2.48
#